data_AF-A0AAU8PX57-F1
#
_entry.id   AF-A0AAU8PX57-F1
#
_cell.length_a   1.000
_cell.length_b   1.000
_cell.length_c   1.000
_cell.angle_alpha   90.00
_cell.angle_beta   90.00
_cell.angle_gamma   90.00
#
_symmetry.space_group_name_H-M   'P 1'
#
loop_
_entity.id
_entity.type
_entity.pdbx_description
1 polymer ?
#
loop_
_entity_poly.entity_id
_entity_poly.type
_entity_poly.pdbx_seq_one_letter_code
_entity_poly.pdbx_strand_id
1 'polypeptide(L)'
;MREYMVPFSTKGEDRLFFSLTARQCLWLAGGLMLGLAAVFIPAAAFRVPFPAALAFTPLGLPFLGAGAYLALRKVRDYDHDVGADVYLFRKLHYRFRSHDYILH
;
A
#
# COMPACT_ATOMS: atom_id res chain seq x y z
N MET A 1 14.17 -10.17 -32.40
CA MET A 1 14.05 -9.35 -31.18
C MET A 1 14.07 -10.31 -30.01
N ARG A 2 15.01 -10.17 -29.06
CA ARG A 2 15.02 -11.02 -27.85
C ARG A 2 13.90 -10.55 -26.93
N GLU A 3 12.92 -11.41 -26.70
CA GLU A 3 11.88 -11.18 -25.71
C GLU A 3 12.52 -11.30 -24.32
N TYR A 4 12.87 -10.15 -23.74
CA TYR A 4 13.17 -10.10 -22.33
C TYR A 4 11.84 -10.19 -21.58
N MET A 5 11.64 -11.26 -20.81
CA MET A 5 10.55 -11.35 -19.85
C MET A 5 10.67 -10.15 -18.90
N VAL A 6 9.82 -9.15 -19.11
CA VAL A 6 9.70 -8.04 -18.17
C VAL A 6 9.05 -8.64 -16.91
N PRO A 7 9.75 -8.69 -15.77
CA PRO A 7 9.30 -9.46 -14.60
C PRO A 7 8.03 -8.88 -13.93
N PHE A 8 7.43 -7.83 -14.49
CA PHE A 8 6.22 -7.16 -14.01
C PHE A 8 5.28 -6.81 -15.17
N SER A 9 5.06 -7.72 -16.12
CA SER A 9 4.01 -7.54 -17.12
C SER A 9 2.64 -7.62 -16.44
N THR A 10 1.98 -6.48 -16.27
CA THR A 10 0.60 -6.38 -15.77
C THR A 10 -0.45 -6.90 -16.76
N LYS A 11 -0.03 -7.53 -17.87
CA LYS A 11 -0.94 -8.10 -18.89
C LYS A 11 -1.78 -9.27 -18.39
N GLY A 12 -1.48 -9.84 -17.23
CA GLY A 12 -2.21 -10.97 -16.64
C GLY A 12 -2.82 -10.71 -15.27
N GLU A 13 -2.85 -9.47 -14.77
CA GLU A 13 -3.59 -9.19 -13.52
C GLU A 13 -5.09 -9.13 -13.84
N ASP A 14 -5.80 -10.20 -13.44
CA ASP A 14 -7.25 -10.25 -13.47
C ASP A 14 -7.81 -9.02 -12.73
N ARG A 15 -8.55 -8.20 -13.47
CA ARG A 15 -9.23 -7.04 -12.93
C ARG A 15 -10.43 -7.55 -12.14
N LEU A 16 -10.36 -7.44 -10.82
CA LEU A 16 -11.46 -7.77 -9.91
C LEU A 16 -12.46 -6.60 -9.84
N PHE A 17 -13.38 -6.67 -8.88
CA PHE A 17 -14.43 -5.68 -8.60
C PHE A 17 -13.94 -4.22 -8.81
N PHE A 18 -14.78 -3.41 -9.46
CA PHE A 18 -14.51 -2.00 -9.77
C PHE A 18 -13.24 -1.73 -10.62
N SER A 19 -12.81 -2.69 -11.46
CA SER A 19 -11.62 -2.56 -12.33
C SER A 19 -10.28 -2.42 -11.61
N LEU A 20 -10.27 -2.70 -10.30
CA LEU A 20 -9.07 -2.72 -9.47
C LEU A 20 -8.39 -4.08 -9.55
N THR A 21 -7.06 -4.09 -9.48
CA THR A 21 -6.30 -5.34 -9.41
C THR A 21 -6.41 -5.93 -8.00
N ALA A 22 -6.24 -7.26 -7.86
CA ALA A 22 -6.29 -7.94 -6.56
C ALA A 22 -5.40 -7.26 -5.50
N ARG A 23 -4.23 -6.78 -5.94
CA ARG A 23 -3.27 -6.08 -5.11
C ARG A 23 -3.78 -4.73 -4.61
N GLN A 24 -4.46 -3.96 -5.45
CA GLN A 24 -5.06 -2.69 -5.06
C GLN A 24 -6.18 -2.90 -4.04
N CYS A 25 -7.00 -3.94 -4.23
CA CYS A 25 -8.02 -4.34 -3.27
C CYS A 25 -7.41 -4.71 -1.91
N LEU A 26 -6.29 -5.43 -1.88
CA LEU A 26 -5.59 -5.76 -0.64
C LEU A 26 -5.07 -4.52 0.10
N TRP A 27 -4.51 -3.54 -0.61
CA TRP A 27 -4.06 -2.30 0.02
C TRP A 27 -5.20 -1.45 0.57
N LEU A 28 -6.32 -1.37 -0.15
CA LEU A 28 -7.52 -0.67 0.32
C LEU A 28 -8.13 -1.38 1.54
N ALA A 29 -8.30 -2.70 1.47
CA ALA A 29 -8.84 -3.50 2.57
C ALA A 29 -7.94 -3.45 3.81
N GLY A 30 -6.62 -3.55 3.61
CA GLY A 30 -5.63 -3.45 4.68
C GLY A 30 -5.61 -2.06 5.34
N GLY A 31 -5.64 -1.00 4.54
CA GLY A 31 -5.74 0.38 5.05
C GLY A 31 -7.02 0.62 5.84
N LEU A 32 -8.15 0.07 5.38
CA LEU A 32 -9.43 0.15 6.08
C LEU A 32 -9.43 -0.64 7.40
N MET A 33 -8.92 -1.87 7.40
CA MET A 33 -8.79 -2.68 8.62
C MET A 33 -7.89 -2.00 9.66
N LEU A 34 -6.74 -1.48 9.24
CA LEU A 34 -5.84 -0.74 10.13
C LEU A 34 -6.47 0.56 10.63
N GLY A 35 -7.18 1.28 9.76
CA GLY A 35 -7.91 2.50 10.12
C GLY A 35 -8.98 2.21 11.18
N LEU A 36 -9.78 1.16 11.00
CA LEU A 36 -10.78 0.75 11.99
C LEU A 36 -10.12 0.29 13.29
N ALA A 37 -9.03 -0.48 13.23
CA ALA A 37 -8.28 -0.88 14.41
C ALA A 37 -7.77 0.33 15.20
N ALA A 38 -7.24 1.35 14.52
CA ALA A 38 -6.77 2.58 15.15
C ALA A 38 -7.89 3.39 15.84
N VAL A 39 -9.15 3.21 15.44
CA VAL A 39 -10.33 3.84 16.07
C VAL A 39 -10.85 2.99 17.23
N PHE A 40 -11.05 1.69 17.00
CA PHE A 40 -11.70 0.80 17.95
C PHE A 40 -10.80 0.36 19.11
N ILE A 41 -9.49 0.22 18.90
CA ILE A 41 -8.55 -0.17 19.98
C ILE A 41 -8.54 0.89 21.09
N PRO A 42 -8.33 2.19 20.80
CA PRO A 42 -8.42 3.23 21.84
C PRO A 42 -9.83 3.32 22.43
N ALA A 43 -10.87 3.27 21.61
CA ALA A 43 -12.25 3.35 22.10
C ALA A 43 -12.56 2.22 23.10
N ALA A 44 -12.10 0.99 22.83
CA ALA A 44 -12.23 -0.14 23.74
C ALA A 44 -11.38 0.04 25.01
N ALA A 45 -10.14 0.53 24.88
CA ALA A 45 -9.25 0.78 26.01
C ALA A 45 -9.82 1.82 26.99
N PHE A 46 -10.45 2.89 26.47
CA PHE A 46 -11.09 3.94 27.26
C PHE A 46 -12.56 3.66 27.61
N ARG A 47 -13.10 2.48 27.24
CA ARG A 47 -14.50 2.06 27.45
C ARG A 47 -15.51 3.11 26.98
N VAL A 48 -15.22 3.73 25.84
CA VAL A 48 -16.02 4.82 25.29
C VAL A 48 -17.26 4.24 24.60
N PRO A 49 -18.46 4.80 24.83
CA PRO A 49 -19.66 4.34 24.13
C PRO A 49 -19.53 4.58 22.62
N PHE A 50 -20.16 3.72 21.81
CA PHE A 50 -20.08 3.73 20.34
C PHE A 50 -20.17 5.11 19.68
N PRO A 51 -21.11 6.01 20.03
CA PRO A 51 -21.16 7.35 19.41
C PRO A 51 -19.93 8.21 19.72
N ALA A 52 -19.32 8.06 20.88
CA ALA A 52 -18.12 8.80 21.26
C ALA A 52 -16.83 8.14 20.71
N ALA A 53 -16.89 6.89 20.24
CA ALA A 53 -15.79 6.27 19.49
C ALA A 53 -15.49 7.01 18.17
N LEU A 54 -16.48 7.73 17.62
CA LEU A 54 -16.28 8.58 16.45
C LEU A 54 -15.25 9.69 16.68
N ALA A 55 -15.02 10.12 17.92
CA ALA A 55 -13.96 11.09 18.24
C ALA A 55 -12.55 10.58 17.87
N PHE A 56 -12.37 9.26 17.78
CA PHE A 56 -11.10 8.65 17.37
C PHE A 56 -10.98 8.45 15.86
N THR A 57 -12.02 8.75 15.06
CA THR A 57 -11.95 8.63 13.58
C THR A 57 -10.75 9.36 12.93
N PRO A 58 -10.27 10.52 13.43
CA PRO A 58 -9.06 11.14 12.89
C PRO A 58 -7.82 10.27 12.99
N LEU A 59 -7.75 9.33 13.95
CA LEU A 59 -6.63 8.37 14.07
C LEU A 59 -6.65 7.32 12.97
N GLY A 60 -7.83 6.98 12.44
CA GLY A 60 -7.98 6.01 11.35
C GLY A 60 -7.67 6.58 9.96
N LEU A 61 -7.86 7.89 9.78
CA LEU A 61 -7.62 8.60 8.51
C LEU A 61 -6.21 8.38 7.92
N PRO A 62 -5.09 8.45 8.66
CA PRO A 62 -3.77 8.23 8.07
C PRO A 62 -3.61 6.82 7.48
N PHE A 63 -4.21 5.80 8.11
CA PHE A 63 -4.12 4.42 7.63
C PHE A 63 -4.96 4.19 6.38
N LEU A 64 -6.18 4.74 6.37
CA LEU A 64 -7.03 4.74 5.17
C LEU A 64 -6.36 5.49 4.01
N GLY A 65 -5.81 6.67 4.29
CA GLY A 65 -5.09 7.48 3.32
C GLY A 65 -3.85 6.76 2.77
N ALA A 66 -3.08 6.10 3.63
CA ALA A 66 -1.92 5.31 3.21
C ALA A 66 -2.32 4.12 2.32
N GLY A 67 -3.36 3.36 2.71
CA GLY A 67 -3.88 2.26 1.90
C GLY A 67 -4.38 2.73 0.53
N ALA A 68 -5.14 3.83 0.49
CA ALA A 68 -5.61 4.43 -0.75
C ALA A 68 -4.45 4.96 -1.63
N TYR A 69 -3.45 5.59 -1.00
CA TYR A 69 -2.25 6.07 -1.70
C TYR A 69 -1.49 4.91 -2.35
N LEU A 70 -1.24 3.83 -1.61
CA LEU A 70 -0.52 2.67 -2.12
C LEU A 70 -1.31 1.93 -3.21
N ALA A 71 -2.63 1.90 -3.12
CA ALA A 71 -3.48 1.26 -4.11
C ALA A 71 -3.61 2.07 -5.42
N LEU A 72 -3.78 3.38 -5.33
CA LEU A 72 -4.22 4.20 -6.47
C LEU A 72 -3.11 5.05 -7.08
N ARG A 73 -2.07 5.41 -6.31
CA ARG A 73 -1.04 6.31 -6.80
C ARG A 73 -0.04 5.55 -7.67
N LYS A 74 0.23 6.09 -8.85
CA LYS A 74 1.38 5.71 -9.67
C LYS A 74 2.52 6.71 -9.44
N VAL A 75 3.74 6.20 -9.38
CA VAL A 75 4.98 6.95 -9.25
C VAL A 75 5.77 6.75 -10.53
N ARG A 76 6.26 7.84 -11.12
CA ARG A 76 7.14 7.78 -12.29
C ARG A 76 8.54 7.43 -11.82
N ASP A 77 9.06 6.30 -12.29
CA ASP A 77 10.42 5.84 -12.00
C ASP A 77 11.17 5.77 -13.33
N TYR A 78 12.10 6.72 -13.53
CA TYR A 78 12.77 6.99 -14.81
C TYR A 78 11.75 7.17 -15.95
N ASP A 79 11.66 6.20 -16.87
CA ASP A 79 10.83 6.25 -18.07
C ASP A 79 9.53 5.45 -17.96
N HIS A 80 9.24 4.85 -16.79
CA HIS A 80 8.09 3.97 -16.62
C HIS A 80 7.25 4.36 -15.39
N ASP A 81 5.92 4.26 -15.53
CA ASP A 81 4.99 4.42 -14.41
C ASP A 81 4.85 3.11 -13.63
N VAL A 82 5.10 3.16 -12.34
CA VAL A 82 5.05 2.01 -11.43
C VAL A 82 4.06 2.30 -10.30
N GLY A 83 3.37 1.27 -9.78
CA GLY A 83 2.53 1.43 -8.59
C GLY A 83 3.35 1.91 -7.38
N ALA A 84 2.77 2.78 -6.56
CA ALA A 84 3.44 3.34 -5.39
C ALA A 84 3.90 2.25 -4.40
N ASP A 85 3.13 1.17 -4.29
CA ASP A 85 3.46 -0.02 -3.50
C ASP A 85 4.72 -0.74 -4.00
N VAL A 86 4.81 -0.98 -5.31
CA VAL A 86 5.97 -1.65 -5.94
C VAL A 86 7.20 -0.76 -5.85
N TYR A 87 7.02 0.55 -6.06
CA TYR A 87 8.10 1.52 -5.91
C TYR A 87 8.65 1.51 -4.47
N LEU A 88 7.77 1.54 -3.47
CA LEU A 88 8.18 1.50 -2.07
C LEU A 88 8.88 0.18 -1.72
N PHE A 89 8.33 -0.95 -2.17
CA PHE A 89 8.92 -2.27 -1.95
C PHE A 89 10.32 -2.36 -2.55
N ARG A 90 10.51 -1.92 -3.80
CA ARG A 90 11.83 -1.88 -4.44
C ARG A 90 12.79 -1.01 -3.65
N LYS A 91 12.37 0.21 -3.27
CA LYS A 91 13.21 1.14 -2.53
C LYS A 91 13.66 0.58 -1.18
N LEU A 92 12.76 -0.08 -0.45
CA LEU A 92 13.09 -0.75 0.82
C LEU A 92 14.01 -1.94 0.57
N HIS A 93 13.69 -2.80 -0.39
CA HIS A 93 14.49 -3.97 -0.72
C HIS A 93 15.92 -3.60 -1.10
N TYR A 94 16.11 -2.59 -1.98
CA TYR A 94 17.43 -2.07 -2.32
C TYR A 94 18.14 -1.51 -1.10
N ARG A 95 17.47 -0.73 -0.24
CA ARG A 95 18.09 -0.15 0.97
C ARG A 95 18.63 -1.22 1.93
N PHE A 96 17.93 -2.33 2.09
CA PHE A 96 18.33 -3.41 3.00
C PHE A 96 19.26 -4.45 2.37
N ARG A 97 19.41 -4.44 1.05
CA ARG A 97 20.41 -5.28 0.38
C ARG A 97 21.80 -4.74 0.73
N SER A 98 22.67 -5.61 1.22
CA SER A 98 24.09 -5.28 1.37
C SER A 98 24.63 -4.93 -0.01
N HIS A 99 25.03 -3.67 -0.18
CA HIS A 99 25.78 -3.27 -1.36
C HIS A 99 27.23 -3.61 -1.06
N ASP A 100 27.69 -4.74 -1.58
CA ASP A 100 29.12 -4.93 -1.72
C ASP A 100 29.58 -3.93 -2.77
N TYR A 101 30.02 -2.77 -2.31
CA TYR A 101 30.76 -1.84 -3.16
C TYR A 101 32.04 -2.57 -3.54
N ILE A 102 32.12 -3.04 -4.78
CA ILE A 102 33.38 -3.48 -5.36
C ILE A 102 34.25 -2.21 -5.43
N LEU A 103 35.07 -1.99 -4.40
CA LEU A 103 36.18 -1.04 -4.45
C LEU A 103 37.14 -1.58 -5.51
N HIS A 104 37.09 -1.01 -6.70
CA HIS A 104 38.15 -1.10 -7.70
C HIS A 104 39.04 0.13 -7.59
#